data_AF-A0A956LYB6-F1
#
_entry.id   AF-A0A956LYB6-F1
#
_cell.length_a   1.000
_cell.length_b   1.000
_cell.length_c   1.000
_cell.angle_alpha   90.00
_cell.angle_beta   90.00
_cell.angle_gamma   90.00
#
_symmetry.space_group_name_H-M   'P 1'
#
loop_
_entity.id
_entity.type
_entity.pdbx_description
1 polymer ?
#
loop_
_entity_poly.entity_id
_entity_poly.type
_entity_poly.pdbx_seq_one_letter_code
_entity_poly.pdbx_strand_id
1 'polypeptide(L)'
;MSWMVALTALGLVLPSLASARVWHVLADSTGDAPFLAAAVDSAADDDVIELGPGEFPVEGHSLRFQKSLEFVGAGAEMTTVLGGLGIIDLDGVQSCAVRDLRMMPGLARHDLLLMQQVDEFEAERCIFFGGTDNGWSRPSPSLGRTPDSGVRCAHCSQLGPRVPFP
;
A
#
# COMPACT_ATOMS: atom_id res chain seq x y z
N MET A 1 -30.82 -55.88 0.87
CA MET A 1 -30.58 -54.97 2.01
C MET A 1 -29.07 -54.87 2.20
N SER A 2 -28.40 -53.94 1.53
CA SER A 2 -26.98 -53.63 1.81
C SER A 2 -26.77 -52.13 1.64
N TRP A 3 -26.65 -51.45 2.78
CA TRP A 3 -26.24 -50.07 2.90
C TRP A 3 -24.71 -50.03 2.76
N MET A 4 -24.18 -49.40 1.71
CA MET A 4 -22.78 -48.97 1.68
C MET A 4 -22.73 -47.53 2.15
N VAL A 5 -22.35 -47.35 3.42
CA VAL A 5 -22.02 -46.06 4.02
C VAL A 5 -20.70 -45.60 3.40
N ALA A 6 -20.77 -44.69 2.42
CA ALA A 6 -19.62 -44.00 1.88
C ALA A 6 -19.12 -43.00 2.93
N LEU A 7 -17.98 -43.33 3.55
CA LEU A 7 -17.25 -42.44 4.45
C LEU A 7 -16.71 -41.25 3.65
N THR A 8 -17.48 -40.17 3.60
CA THR A 8 -17.01 -38.85 3.18
C THR A 8 -16.07 -38.33 4.27
N ALA A 9 -14.76 -38.51 4.05
CA ALA A 9 -13.72 -37.81 4.80
C ALA A 9 -13.80 -36.32 4.44
N LEU A 10 -14.67 -35.60 5.15
CA LEU A 10 -14.73 -34.15 5.14
C LEU A 10 -13.48 -33.64 5.88
N GLY A 11 -12.37 -33.57 5.17
CA GLY A 11 -11.17 -32.89 5.64
C GLY A 11 -11.52 -31.44 5.91
N LEU A 12 -11.60 -31.07 7.18
CA LEU A 12 -11.67 -29.67 7.59
C LEU A 12 -10.41 -28.99 7.08
N VAL A 13 -10.53 -28.30 5.94
CA VAL A 13 -9.60 -27.23 5.56
C VAL A 13 -9.89 -26.10 6.54
N LEU A 14 -9.21 -26.12 7.67
CA LEU A 14 -9.16 -24.95 8.54
C LEU A 14 -8.49 -23.85 7.72
N PRO A 15 -9.17 -22.74 7.41
CA PRO A 15 -8.47 -21.59 6.86
C PRO A 15 -7.39 -21.23 7.87
N SER A 16 -6.13 -21.29 7.42
CA SER A 16 -5.02 -20.79 8.22
C SER A 16 -5.28 -19.31 8.40
N LEU A 17 -5.80 -18.93 9.56
CA LEU A 17 -5.73 -17.56 10.06
C LEU A 17 -4.24 -17.29 10.28
N ALA A 18 -3.55 -16.93 9.20
CA ALA A 18 -2.21 -16.38 9.31
C ALA A 18 -2.33 -15.17 10.24
N SER A 19 -1.61 -15.22 11.35
CA SER A 19 -1.57 -14.09 12.25
C SER A 19 -0.87 -12.96 11.52
N ALA A 20 -1.60 -11.88 11.26
CA ALA A 20 -0.99 -10.64 10.78
C ALA A 20 0.21 -10.29 11.66
N ARG A 21 1.37 -10.13 11.02
CA ARG A 21 2.63 -9.79 11.65
C ARG A 21 2.94 -8.31 11.38
N VAL A 22 3.59 -7.68 12.36
CA VAL A 22 4.18 -6.36 12.19
C VAL A 22 5.66 -6.53 11.82
N TRP A 23 6.08 -5.87 10.75
CA TRP A 23 7.45 -5.78 10.26
C TRP A 23 8.00 -4.38 10.53
N HIS A 24 9.03 -4.27 11.36
CA HIS A 24 9.68 -3.00 11.63
C HIS A 24 10.88 -2.82 10.71
N VAL A 25 10.86 -1.81 9.84
CA VAL A 25 11.94 -1.49 8.91
C VAL A 25 12.57 -0.17 9.31
N LEU A 26 13.86 -0.20 9.62
CA LEU A 26 14.62 0.97 10.02
C LEU A 26 15.53 1.44 8.87
N ALA A 27 15.72 2.75 8.73
CA ALA A 27 16.51 3.34 7.65
C ALA A 27 18.01 2.98 7.72
N ASP A 28 18.49 2.51 8.88
CA ASP A 28 19.85 2.02 9.08
C ASP A 28 20.02 0.52 8.80
N SER A 29 18.99 -0.13 8.24
CA SER A 29 18.95 -1.56 7.91
C SER A 29 19.04 -2.51 9.12
N THR A 30 18.80 -2.03 10.34
CA THR A 30 18.84 -2.86 11.57
C THR A 30 17.49 -3.47 12.00
N GLY A 31 16.43 -3.22 11.22
CA GLY A 31 15.08 -3.74 11.47
C GLY A 31 14.88 -5.23 11.12
N ASP A 32 13.62 -5.66 11.05
CA ASP A 32 13.20 -7.01 10.66
C ASP A 32 13.59 -7.38 9.22
N ALA A 33 13.86 -6.38 8.38
CA ALA A 33 14.35 -6.55 7.01
C ALA A 33 15.47 -5.53 6.72
N PRO A 34 16.44 -5.90 5.86
CA PRO A 34 17.58 -5.03 5.53
C PRO A 34 17.18 -3.81 4.68
N PHE A 35 16.08 -3.90 3.93
CA PHE A 35 15.53 -2.82 3.12
C PHE A 35 14.04 -3.05 2.87
N LEU A 36 13.35 -2.00 2.42
CA LEU A 36 11.90 -1.96 2.31
C LEU A 36 11.31 -3.03 1.38
N ALA A 37 11.91 -3.24 0.21
CA ALA A 37 11.45 -4.26 -0.73
C ALA A 37 11.53 -5.68 -0.14
N ALA A 38 12.55 -5.98 0.67
CA ALA A 38 12.65 -7.29 1.32
C ALA A 38 11.54 -7.52 2.36
N ALA A 39 11.10 -6.46 3.06
CA ALA A 39 9.95 -6.55 3.96
C ALA A 39 8.66 -6.83 3.19
N VAL A 40 8.41 -6.07 2.11
CA VAL A 40 7.24 -6.27 1.24
C VAL A 40 7.22 -7.68 0.64
N ASP A 41 8.35 -8.16 0.13
CA ASP A 41 8.46 -9.50 -0.45
C ASP A 41 8.17 -10.60 0.58
N SER A 42 8.63 -10.41 1.82
CA SER A 42 8.51 -11.40 2.90
C SER A 42 7.19 -11.37 3.66
N ALA A 43 6.47 -10.25 3.64
CA ALA A 43 5.20 -10.07 4.33
C ALA A 43 4.11 -11.04 3.80
N ALA A 44 3.20 -11.49 4.65
CA ALA A 44 2.01 -12.22 4.24
C ALA A 44 0.84 -11.27 3.94
N ASP A 45 -0.29 -11.81 3.48
CA ASP A 45 -1.54 -11.03 3.45
C ASP A 45 -1.90 -10.55 4.86
N ASP A 46 -2.44 -9.33 4.92
CA ASP A 46 -2.87 -8.59 6.12
C ASP A 46 -1.73 -8.21 7.09
N ASP A 47 -0.46 -8.38 6.69
CA ASP A 47 0.68 -7.90 7.48
C ASP A 47 0.78 -6.36 7.48
N VAL A 48 1.42 -5.84 8.53
CA VAL A 48 1.70 -4.41 8.69
C VAL A 48 3.19 -4.18 8.53
N ILE A 49 3.59 -3.23 7.70
CA ILE A 49 4.97 -2.77 7.56
C ILE A 49 5.08 -1.39 8.19
N GLU A 50 5.79 -1.32 9.32
CA GLU A 50 6.10 -0.09 10.04
C GLU A 50 7.50 0.41 9.69
N LEU A 51 7.57 1.62 9.14
CA LEU A 51 8.82 2.31 8.87
C LEU A 51 9.21 3.19 10.05
N GLY A 52 10.44 3.02 10.53
CA GLY A 52 11.07 3.97 11.45
C GLY A 52 11.37 5.31 10.77
N PRO A 53 11.76 6.34 11.55
CA PRO A 53 12.20 7.62 10.99
C PRO A 53 13.40 7.45 10.05
N GLY A 54 13.41 8.21 8.95
CA GLY A 54 14.51 8.26 8.00
C GLY A 54 14.06 8.27 6.54
N GLU A 55 15.04 8.01 5.67
CA GLU A 55 14.84 7.95 4.22
C GLU A 55 14.96 6.51 3.73
N PHE A 56 13.99 6.08 2.92
CA PHE A 56 13.91 4.74 2.36
C PHE A 56 14.00 4.84 0.83
N PRO A 57 15.21 4.71 0.27
CA PRO A 57 15.38 4.73 -1.18
C PRO A 57 14.88 3.43 -1.81
N VAL A 58 14.04 3.58 -2.82
CA VAL A 58 13.52 2.55 -3.72
C VAL A 58 14.14 2.81 -5.09
N GLU A 59 15.39 2.39 -5.25
CA GLU A 59 16.16 2.60 -6.49
C GLU A 59 15.92 1.47 -7.49
N GLY A 60 15.74 1.84 -8.76
CA GLY A 60 15.72 0.90 -9.88
C GLY A 60 14.44 0.09 -10.07
N HIS A 61 13.57 0.00 -9.05
CA HIS A 61 12.36 -0.82 -9.08
C HIS A 61 11.19 -0.16 -8.36
N SER A 62 9.98 -0.67 -8.61
CA SER A 62 8.76 -0.31 -7.86
C SER A 62 8.56 -1.28 -6.70
N LEU A 63 7.99 -0.82 -5.58
CA LEU A 63 7.53 -1.75 -4.54
C LEU A 63 6.23 -2.38 -5.04
N ARG A 64 6.29 -3.65 -5.43
CA ARG A 64 5.13 -4.37 -5.93
C ARG A 64 4.35 -5.03 -4.81
N PHE A 65 3.10 -4.65 -4.66
CA PHE A 65 2.18 -5.22 -3.69
C PHE A 65 1.21 -6.10 -4.48
N GLN A 66 1.20 -7.39 -4.18
CA GLN A 66 0.29 -8.39 -4.76
C GLN A 66 -0.54 -9.10 -3.67
N LYS A 67 -0.63 -8.44 -2.52
CA LYS A 67 -1.18 -8.93 -1.26
C LYS A 67 -1.75 -7.77 -0.48
N SER A 68 -2.71 -8.06 0.38
CA SER A 68 -3.30 -7.04 1.25
C SER A 68 -2.27 -6.64 2.30
N LEU A 69 -1.95 -5.35 2.42
CA LEU A 69 -0.92 -4.87 3.35
C LEU A 69 -1.29 -3.50 3.91
N GLU A 70 -0.88 -3.26 5.14
CA GLU A 70 -0.86 -1.92 5.73
C GLU A 70 0.58 -1.39 5.80
N PHE A 71 0.76 -0.15 5.37
CA PHE A 71 2.06 0.47 5.21
C PHE A 71 2.12 1.78 6.00
N VAL A 72 2.83 1.80 7.13
CA VAL A 72 2.76 2.87 8.13
C VAL A 72 4.14 3.50 8.31
N GLY A 73 4.24 4.81 8.15
CA GLY A 73 5.42 5.56 8.54
C GLY A 73 5.39 6.01 9.99
N ALA A 74 6.55 6.38 10.54
CA ALA A 74 6.64 7.02 11.85
C ALA A 74 6.01 8.44 11.89
N GLY A 75 5.61 8.99 10.74
CA GLY A 75 5.04 10.32 10.56
C GLY A 75 5.50 10.95 9.24
N ALA A 76 4.63 11.72 8.57
CA ALA A 76 4.92 12.27 7.24
C ALA A 76 6.07 13.30 7.18
N GLU A 77 6.49 13.81 8.33
CA GLU A 77 7.67 14.68 8.46
C GLU A 77 8.93 13.91 8.92
N MET A 78 8.78 12.63 9.29
CA MET A 78 9.83 11.78 9.85
C MET A 78 10.24 10.63 8.94
N THR A 79 9.32 10.14 8.10
CA THR A 79 9.52 9.00 7.20
C THR A 79 9.36 9.46 5.76
N THR A 80 10.42 9.33 4.97
CA THR A 80 10.40 9.66 3.54
C THR A 80 10.72 8.42 2.72
N VAL A 81 9.80 8.02 1.85
CA VAL A 81 10.04 7.02 0.80
C VAL A 81 10.44 7.75 -0.48
N LEU A 82 11.67 7.50 -0.91
CA LEU A 82 12.25 8.09 -2.11
C LEU A 82 12.20 7.03 -3.20
N GLY A 83 11.36 7.19 -4.23
CA GLY A 83 11.23 6.13 -5.23
C GLY A 83 11.21 6.66 -6.65
N GLY A 84 11.74 5.87 -7.59
CA GLY A 84 11.85 6.25 -9.00
C GLY A 84 10.58 5.99 -9.82
N LEU A 85 10.63 4.94 -10.65
CA LEU A 85 9.56 4.56 -11.59
C LEU A 85 8.40 3.89 -10.85
N GLY A 86 7.41 4.62 -10.35
CA GLY A 86 6.33 4.00 -9.57
C GLY A 86 6.83 3.55 -8.21
N ILE A 87 6.57 4.31 -7.14
CA ILE A 87 7.03 3.93 -5.80
C ILE A 87 6.29 2.68 -5.34
N ILE A 88 4.97 2.67 -5.53
CA ILE A 88 4.10 1.55 -5.18
C ILE A 88 3.36 1.09 -6.42
N ASP A 89 3.48 -0.20 -6.73
CA ASP A 89 2.79 -0.92 -7.81
C ASP A 89 1.82 -1.90 -7.16
N LEU A 90 0.55 -1.52 -7.05
CA LEU A 90 -0.52 -2.37 -6.54
C LEU A 90 -1.10 -3.15 -7.71
N ASP A 91 -0.96 -4.48 -7.69
CA ASP A 91 -1.46 -5.37 -8.76
C ASP A 91 -2.23 -6.55 -8.15
N GLY A 92 -3.56 -6.56 -8.33
CA GLY A 92 -4.44 -7.63 -7.84
C GLY A 92 -4.62 -7.64 -6.33
N VAL A 93 -4.57 -6.47 -5.68
CA VAL A 93 -4.66 -6.33 -4.23
C VAL A 93 -6.10 -6.10 -3.78
N GLN A 94 -6.58 -6.84 -2.78
CA GLN A 94 -7.92 -6.63 -2.23
C GLN A 94 -7.98 -5.31 -1.45
N SER A 95 -7.09 -5.13 -0.48
CA SER A 95 -7.04 -3.92 0.34
C SER A 95 -5.60 -3.46 0.58
N CYS A 96 -5.36 -2.15 0.48
CA CYS A 96 -4.07 -1.57 0.84
C CYS A 96 -4.29 -0.25 1.58
N ALA A 97 -3.59 -0.07 2.70
CA ALA A 97 -3.61 1.18 3.46
C ALA A 97 -2.20 1.76 3.54
N VAL A 98 -2.08 3.07 3.33
CA VAL A 98 -0.82 3.79 3.47
C VAL A 98 -1.01 4.95 4.43
N ARG A 99 -0.22 4.98 5.52
CA ARG A 99 -0.38 5.97 6.58
C ARG A 99 0.94 6.65 6.95
N ASP A 100 0.84 7.90 7.42
CA ASP A 100 1.90 8.57 8.18
C ASP A 100 3.27 8.65 7.50
N LEU A 101 3.31 8.84 6.18
CA LEU A 101 4.58 8.92 5.46
C LEU A 101 4.59 9.98 4.37
N ARG A 102 5.79 10.35 3.96
CA ARG A 102 6.03 11.21 2.80
C ARG A 102 6.55 10.38 1.65
N MET A 103 5.98 10.57 0.46
CA MET A 103 6.47 10.00 -0.79
C MET A 103 7.05 11.11 -1.65
N MET A 104 8.27 10.88 -2.12
CA MET A 104 8.97 11.79 -3.00
C MET A 104 9.48 11.05 -4.23
N PRO A 105 9.25 11.60 -5.43
CA PRO A 105 9.75 11.03 -6.66
C PRO A 105 11.25 11.19 -6.65
N GLY A 106 11.92 10.16 -7.16
CA GLY A 106 13.31 10.22 -7.52
C GLY A 106 13.48 11.07 -8.79
N LEU A 107 14.63 10.89 -9.43
CA LEU A 107 15.00 11.65 -10.62
C LEU A 107 14.12 11.34 -11.85
N ALA A 108 13.34 10.26 -11.81
CA ALA A 108 12.48 9.83 -12.90
C ALA A 108 11.06 10.43 -12.75
N ARG A 109 10.56 11.08 -13.82
CA ARG A 109 9.23 11.71 -13.86
C ARG A 109 8.12 10.68 -14.10
N HIS A 110 7.81 9.87 -13.10
CA HIS A 110 6.77 8.87 -13.19
C HIS A 110 5.72 9.03 -12.09
N ASP A 111 4.60 8.34 -12.27
CA ASP A 111 3.54 8.27 -11.27
C ASP A 111 4.09 7.67 -9.98
N LEU A 112 3.62 8.14 -8.82
CA LEU A 112 4.07 7.64 -7.52
C LEU A 112 3.37 6.33 -7.15
N LEU A 113 2.10 6.22 -7.53
CA LEU A 113 1.22 5.09 -7.25
C LEU A 113 0.68 4.56 -8.57
N LEU A 114 0.99 3.30 -8.87
CA LEU A 114 0.38 2.54 -9.95
C LEU A 114 -0.65 1.61 -9.31
N MET A 115 -1.91 1.76 -9.68
CA MET A 115 -3.02 0.99 -9.11
C MET A 115 -3.70 0.18 -10.21
N GLN A 116 -3.46 -1.13 -10.21
CA GLN A 116 -4.04 -2.09 -11.14
C GLN A 116 -4.83 -3.12 -10.34
N GLN A 117 -6.13 -3.24 -10.64
CA GLN A 117 -7.00 -4.23 -9.99
C GLN A 117 -6.98 -4.17 -8.44
N VAL A 118 -7.20 -2.96 -7.90
CA VAL A 118 -7.29 -2.75 -6.44
C VAL A 118 -8.74 -2.54 -6.05
N ASP A 119 -9.26 -3.33 -5.10
CA ASP A 119 -10.65 -3.18 -4.65
C ASP A 119 -10.80 -2.02 -3.66
N GLU A 120 -9.88 -1.90 -2.71
CA GLU A 120 -9.87 -0.85 -1.68
C GLU A 120 -8.47 -0.27 -1.45
N PHE A 121 -8.37 1.07 -1.47
CA PHE A 121 -7.14 1.80 -1.16
C PHE A 121 -7.43 2.95 -0.20
N GLU A 122 -6.70 3.00 0.91
CA GLU A 122 -6.77 4.09 1.89
C GLU A 122 -5.42 4.81 2.01
N ALA A 123 -5.44 6.14 1.97
CA ALA A 123 -4.28 6.95 2.30
C ALA A 123 -4.63 7.91 3.45
N GLU A 124 -3.88 7.86 4.55
CA GLU A 124 -4.15 8.67 5.73
C GLU A 124 -2.89 9.42 6.19
N ARG A 125 -3.00 10.74 6.41
CA ARG A 125 -1.88 11.58 6.88
C ARG A 125 -0.62 11.47 6.00
N CYS A 126 -0.76 11.12 4.72
CA CYS A 126 0.35 11.02 3.78
C CYS A 126 0.62 12.34 3.05
N ILE A 127 1.88 12.60 2.72
CA ILE A 127 2.29 13.74 1.88
C ILE A 127 2.94 13.20 0.60
N PHE A 128 2.33 13.49 -0.54
CA PHE A 128 2.86 13.14 -1.85
C PHE A 128 3.44 14.39 -2.52
N PHE A 129 4.69 14.34 -2.97
CA PHE A 129 5.33 15.41 -3.72
C PHE A 129 5.50 15.00 -5.18
N GLY A 130 5.25 15.88 -6.15
CA GLY A 130 5.59 15.63 -7.56
C GLY A 130 4.73 14.57 -8.28
N GLY A 131 5.14 14.25 -9.51
CA GLY A 131 4.35 13.55 -10.54
C GLY A 131 3.96 14.50 -11.69
N THR A 132 3.94 14.02 -12.93
CA THR A 132 3.51 14.83 -14.09
C THR A 132 2.01 15.10 -14.10
N ASP A 133 1.23 14.23 -13.44
CA ASP A 133 -0.23 14.26 -13.38
C ASP A 133 -0.76 14.16 -11.93
N ASN A 134 -0.39 15.14 -11.08
CA ASN A 134 -0.85 15.25 -9.69
C ASN A 134 -0.47 14.07 -8.75
N GLY A 135 0.40 13.16 -9.21
CA GLY A 135 0.89 12.02 -8.43
C GLY A 135 0.01 10.76 -8.48
N TRP A 136 -1.05 10.73 -9.30
CA TRP A 136 -2.02 9.62 -9.37
C TRP A 136 -2.37 9.25 -10.82
N SER A 137 -2.15 8.00 -11.22
CA SER A 137 -2.81 7.42 -12.39
C SER A 137 -4.23 7.01 -11.97
N ARG A 138 -5.28 7.63 -12.54
CA ARG A 138 -6.67 7.30 -12.19
C ARG A 138 -6.95 5.81 -12.47
N PRO A 139 -7.56 5.06 -11.53
CA PRO A 139 -8.12 3.76 -11.85
C PRO A 139 -9.32 3.95 -12.80
N SER A 140 -9.57 2.92 -13.62
CA SER A 140 -10.71 2.90 -14.54
C SER A 140 -12.04 3.15 -13.79
N PRO A 141 -13.05 3.79 -14.41
CA PRO A 141 -14.21 4.40 -13.74
C PRO A 141 -15.20 3.43 -13.06
N SER A 142 -14.87 2.15 -12.90
CA SER A 142 -15.72 1.13 -12.27
C SER A 142 -15.44 0.90 -10.79
N LEU A 143 -14.40 1.52 -10.21
CA LEU A 143 -14.02 1.32 -8.80
C LEU A 143 -14.43 2.52 -7.94
N GLY A 144 -15.35 2.25 -7.00
CA GLY A 144 -15.55 2.86 -5.68
C GLY A 144 -15.40 4.39 -5.49
N ARG A 145 -16.35 4.97 -4.75
CA ARG A 145 -16.22 6.34 -4.22
C ARG A 145 -14.89 6.49 -3.49
N THR A 146 -14.13 7.54 -3.80
CA THR A 146 -13.13 8.07 -2.87
C THR A 146 -13.84 8.36 -1.55
N PRO A 147 -13.42 7.76 -0.42
CA PRO A 147 -13.89 8.20 0.88
C PRO A 147 -13.50 9.68 1.04
N ASP A 148 -14.23 10.42 1.89
CA ASP A 148 -13.81 11.72 2.46
C ASP A 148 -12.51 11.56 3.32
N SER A 149 -11.52 10.80 2.84
CA SER A 149 -10.22 10.57 3.43
C SER A 149 -9.43 11.86 3.30
N GLY A 150 -8.86 12.33 4.42
CA GLY A 150 -8.13 13.59 4.54
C GLY A 150 -6.78 13.61 3.80
N VAL A 151 -6.74 13.13 2.56
CA VAL A 151 -5.59 13.22 1.65
C VAL A 151 -5.38 14.69 1.30
N ARG A 152 -4.58 15.38 2.10
CA ARG A 152 -4.10 16.71 1.79
C ARG A 152 -2.91 16.57 0.84
N CYS A 153 -3.18 16.47 -0.46
CA CYS A 153 -2.15 16.79 -1.44
C CYS A 153 -1.70 18.23 -1.16
N ALA A 154 -0.42 18.46 -0.87
CA ALA A 154 0.13 19.80 -0.61
C ALA A 154 -0.03 20.74 -1.82
N HIS A 155 -0.35 20.20 -3.00
CA HIS A 155 -0.75 20.94 -4.20
C HIS A 155 -2.27 20.99 -4.45
N CYS A 156 -3.09 20.27 -3.67
CA CYS A 156 -4.57 20.30 -3.71
C CYS A 156 -5.21 21.17 -2.62
N SER A 157 -4.42 21.91 -1.82
CA SER A 157 -4.98 22.86 -0.85
C SER A 157 -5.73 24.05 -1.47
N GLN A 158 -5.90 24.09 -2.79
CA GLN A 158 -6.72 25.07 -3.51
C GLN A 158 -8.13 24.58 -3.88
N LEU A 159 -8.48 23.31 -3.64
CA LEU A 159 -9.83 22.82 -3.85
C LEU A 159 -10.54 22.64 -2.51
N GLY A 160 -11.19 23.72 -2.08
CA GLY A 160 -12.17 23.72 -0.99
C GLY A 160 -13.40 22.84 -1.28
N PRO A 161 -14.32 22.70 -0.31
CA PRO A 161 -15.22 21.57 -0.22
C PRO A 161 -16.37 21.62 -1.25
N ARG A 162 -16.73 20.42 -1.74
CA ARG A 162 -18.02 20.00 -2.31
C ARG A 162 -18.72 21.00 -3.25
N VAL A 163 -18.67 20.71 -4.55
CA VAL A 163 -19.71 21.16 -5.49
C VAL A 163 -20.62 19.97 -5.77
N PRO A 164 -21.93 20.00 -5.43
CA PRO A 164 -22.87 19.02 -5.92
C PRO A 164 -23.18 19.35 -7.38
N PHE A 165 -23.08 18.36 -8.28
CA PHE A 165 -23.58 18.53 -9.64
C PHE A 165 -25.06 18.10 -9.73
N PRO A 166 -25.88 18.82 -10.52
CA PRO A 166 -27.27 18.45 -10.81
C PRO A 166 -27.38 17.17 -11.64
#